data_AF-A0A1Z9QIK9-F1
#
_entry.id   AF-A0A1Z9QIK9-F1
#
_cell.length_a   1.000
_cell.length_b   1.000
_cell.length_c   1.000
_cell.angle_alpha   90.00
_cell.angle_beta   90.00
_cell.angle_gamma   90.00
#
_symmetry.space_group_name_H-M   'P 1'
#
loop_
_entity.id
_entity.type
_entity.pdbx_description
1 polymer ?
#
loop_
_entity_poly.entity_id
_entity_poly.type
_entity_poly.pdbx_seq_one_letter_code
_entity_poly.pdbx_strand_id
1 'polypeptide(L)'
;MAYQSTNSRTPEKVKQGGLGGVNLLNGVYVGTVVANDDSIYTGRIKVHFPEFGSGSAPYHVLLVTPFGGYTSPKEASGDPTQYGADESVEGGAPKSYGMWPQPPAIGTEVICAFTSRHNVGYLLGSAIGIDRNHMMGGKASALNYAQQGTILPVSEKNPYDQNDPDTKPADPTGSQKLIDQGLENDFVRGHSMSSARRESPSRVFGLTTSDGHVISMDDGDAEGNSKNIRIRTKGGAQVLMDDATQIVFITNHNGNAYIEMDADGRIDVYSQKDISYHAEGDFNLHAKGNINMQADNGVQIKSIGADGIKVEATAGDYDLFAAKDFKFEAGQNGNMIAAGNYKEQAGRIDMNGPAPTPATKIEMNQLVENTNVLESAGTRVPEHHPWKGATGVQEKFNVAKGNTN
;
A
#
# COMPACT_ATOMS: atom_id res chain seq x y z
N MET A 1 -33.68 -15.01 17.08
CA MET A 1 -34.63 -14.31 16.19
C MET A 1 -33.77 -13.46 15.26
N ALA A 2 -33.72 -13.80 13.97
CA ALA A 2 -32.92 -13.07 12.98
C ALA A 2 -33.88 -12.22 12.13
N TYR A 3 -33.62 -10.91 12.07
CA TYR A 3 -34.36 -9.98 11.23
C TYR A 3 -33.83 -10.08 9.79
N GLN A 4 -34.70 -10.47 8.85
CA GLN A 4 -34.43 -10.37 7.40
C GLN A 4 -34.64 -8.93 6.93
N SER A 5 -33.76 -8.42 6.07
CA SER A 5 -33.70 -7.01 5.66
C SER A 5 -34.57 -6.63 4.45
N THR A 6 -35.57 -7.43 4.06
CA THR A 6 -36.51 -7.04 3.00
C THR A 6 -37.93 -7.45 3.38
N ASN A 7 -38.80 -6.46 3.59
CA ASN A 7 -40.18 -6.56 4.05
C ASN A 7 -41.14 -7.12 2.96
N SER A 8 -40.77 -8.21 2.29
CA SER A 8 -41.59 -8.88 1.26
C SER A 8 -41.76 -10.36 1.58
N ARG A 9 -43.02 -10.80 1.78
CA ARG A 9 -43.37 -12.21 1.96
C ARG A 9 -43.24 -12.96 0.63
N THR A 10 -42.29 -13.87 0.52
CA THR A 10 -42.22 -14.84 -0.58
C THR A 10 -43.38 -15.84 -0.42
N PRO A 11 -44.21 -16.09 -1.45
CA PRO A 11 -45.31 -17.04 -1.36
C PRO A 11 -44.82 -18.47 -1.09
N GLU A 12 -45.44 -19.13 -0.12
CA GLU A 12 -45.21 -20.52 0.23
C GLU A 12 -45.82 -21.44 -0.85
N LYS A 13 -45.07 -21.70 -1.93
CA LYS A 13 -45.16 -22.89 -2.82
C LYS A 13 -44.31 -22.73 -4.10
N VAL A 14 -43.01 -22.99 -3.99
CA VAL A 14 -42.28 -23.83 -4.95
C VAL A 14 -41.17 -24.53 -4.14
N LYS A 15 -41.43 -25.74 -3.61
CA LYS A 15 -40.30 -26.60 -3.25
C LYS A 15 -39.60 -26.95 -4.56
N GLN A 16 -38.43 -26.38 -4.78
CA GLN A 16 -37.58 -26.76 -5.91
C GLN A 16 -37.07 -28.17 -5.62
N GLY A 17 -37.59 -29.15 -6.36
CA GLY A 17 -37.18 -30.55 -6.28
C GLY A 17 -37.98 -31.40 -5.29
N GLY A 18 -38.94 -32.16 -5.79
CA GLY A 18 -39.60 -33.21 -5.00
C GLY A 18 -40.76 -33.87 -5.73
N LEU A 19 -40.47 -34.82 -6.63
CA LEU A 19 -41.43 -35.87 -6.97
C LEU A 19 -41.17 -37.05 -6.00
N GLY A 20 -42.22 -37.43 -5.27
CA GLY A 20 -42.38 -38.71 -4.55
C GLY A 20 -41.15 -39.33 -3.87
N GLY A 21 -40.98 -39.11 -2.57
CA GLY A 21 -40.24 -40.03 -1.69
C GLY A 21 -38.71 -39.98 -1.72
N VAL A 22 -38.09 -39.16 -2.58
CA VAL A 22 -36.63 -38.94 -2.59
C VAL A 22 -36.35 -37.45 -2.40
N ASN A 23 -35.74 -37.07 -1.26
CA ASN A 23 -35.24 -35.71 -1.03
C ASN A 23 -33.95 -35.53 -1.84
N LEU A 24 -34.06 -35.12 -3.11
CA LEU A 24 -32.93 -34.68 -3.92
C LEU A 24 -32.64 -33.22 -3.58
N LEU A 25 -31.52 -32.95 -2.90
CA LEU A 25 -31.02 -31.59 -2.67
C LEU A 25 -30.58 -31.01 -4.03
N ASN A 26 -31.41 -30.16 -4.61
CA ASN A 26 -31.14 -29.54 -5.91
C ASN A 26 -31.75 -28.14 -5.96
N GLY A 27 -30.90 -27.12 -5.95
CA GLY A 27 -31.32 -25.74 -5.89
C GLY A 27 -30.29 -24.82 -5.24
N VAL A 28 -30.67 -23.55 -5.10
CA VAL A 28 -29.88 -22.52 -4.41
C VAL A 28 -30.55 -22.22 -3.08
N TYR A 29 -29.77 -22.21 -2.00
CA TYR A 29 -30.25 -22.05 -0.63
C TYR A 29 -29.41 -21.02 0.12
N VAL A 30 -30.04 -20.33 1.06
CA VAL A 30 -29.39 -19.41 1.99
C VAL A 30 -29.15 -20.12 3.32
N GLY A 31 -27.96 -20.00 3.87
CA GLY A 31 -27.60 -20.61 5.14
C GLY A 31 -26.61 -19.77 5.95
N THR A 32 -26.35 -20.19 7.18
CA THR A 32 -25.42 -19.53 8.10
C THR A 32 -24.24 -20.44 8.40
N VAL A 33 -23.03 -19.90 8.32
CA VAL A 33 -21.79 -20.63 8.67
C VAL A 33 -21.80 -20.93 10.17
N VAL A 34 -21.63 -22.19 10.54
CA VAL A 34 -21.54 -22.63 11.95
C VAL A 34 -20.15 -23.10 12.33
N ALA A 35 -19.32 -23.49 11.35
CA ALA A 35 -17.93 -23.85 11.58
C ALA A 35 -17.12 -23.63 10.29
N ASN A 36 -15.85 -23.24 10.44
CA ASN A 36 -14.92 -23.00 9.33
C ASN A 36 -13.58 -23.72 9.53
N ASP A 37 -13.48 -24.60 10.52
CA ASP A 37 -12.36 -25.53 10.68
C ASP A 37 -12.43 -26.61 9.60
N ASP A 38 -11.31 -26.82 8.89
CA ASP A 38 -11.19 -27.87 7.89
C ASP A 38 -9.90 -28.68 8.06
N SER A 39 -10.07 -29.96 8.44
CA SER A 39 -8.95 -30.89 8.64
C SER A 39 -8.24 -31.32 7.36
N ILE A 40 -8.84 -31.10 6.19
CA ILE A 40 -8.27 -31.50 4.89
C ILE A 40 -7.79 -30.32 4.04
N TYR A 41 -7.79 -29.10 4.60
CA TYR A 41 -7.26 -27.88 3.96
C TYR A 41 -7.84 -27.56 2.58
N THR A 42 -9.10 -27.96 2.33
CA THR A 42 -9.89 -27.63 1.12
C THR A 42 -10.67 -26.32 1.25
N GLY A 43 -10.63 -25.68 2.42
CA GLY A 43 -11.37 -24.45 2.71
C GLY A 43 -12.88 -24.66 2.88
N ARG A 44 -13.35 -25.92 2.94
CA ARG A 44 -14.78 -26.22 3.14
C ARG A 44 -15.25 -25.71 4.49
N ILE A 45 -16.52 -25.31 4.53
CA ILE A 45 -17.19 -24.79 5.71
C ILE A 45 -18.37 -25.68 6.08
N LYS A 46 -18.86 -25.57 7.32
CA LYS A 46 -20.10 -26.21 7.78
C LYS A 46 -21.19 -25.14 7.85
N VAL A 47 -22.31 -25.38 7.16
CA VAL A 47 -23.40 -24.42 7.03
C VAL A 47 -24.71 -25.05 7.53
N HIS A 48 -25.45 -24.29 8.32
CA HIS A 48 -26.82 -24.63 8.71
C HIS A 48 -27.80 -23.93 7.76
N PHE A 49 -28.76 -24.69 7.23
CA PHE A 49 -29.78 -24.21 6.31
C PHE A 49 -31.15 -24.26 7.01
N PRO A 50 -31.77 -23.12 7.33
CA PRO A 50 -33.06 -23.08 8.03
C PRO A 50 -34.17 -23.87 7.32
N GLU A 51 -34.14 -23.87 5.98
CA GLU A 51 -35.11 -24.57 5.13
C GLU A 51 -35.05 -26.10 5.28
N PHE A 52 -33.94 -26.65 5.80
CA PHE A 52 -33.78 -28.09 6.03
C PHE A 52 -34.21 -28.53 7.43
N GLY A 53 -34.72 -27.59 8.24
CA GLY A 53 -35.25 -27.82 9.57
C GLY A 53 -34.25 -27.52 10.68
N SER A 54 -34.76 -26.99 11.80
CA SER A 54 -33.99 -26.45 12.93
C SER A 54 -33.14 -27.47 13.69
N GLY A 55 -33.37 -28.78 13.50
CA GLY A 55 -32.58 -29.87 14.10
C GLY A 55 -31.64 -30.58 13.12
N SER A 56 -31.51 -30.08 11.89
CA SER A 56 -30.65 -30.71 10.89
C SER A 56 -29.17 -30.50 11.22
N ALA A 57 -28.37 -31.57 11.07
CA ALA A 57 -26.92 -31.48 11.15
C ALA A 57 -26.39 -30.51 10.08
N PRO A 58 -25.34 -29.73 10.38
CA PRO A 58 -24.79 -28.81 9.40
C PRO A 58 -24.18 -29.57 8.23
N TYR A 59 -24.32 -29.00 7.04
CA TYR A 59 -23.83 -29.59 5.80
C TYR A 59 -22.44 -29.09 5.48
N HIS A 60 -21.61 -29.96 4.90
CA HIS A 60 -20.35 -29.54 4.31
C HIS A 60 -20.62 -28.78 3.02
N VAL A 61 -20.05 -27.58 2.93
CA VAL A 61 -20.10 -26.73 1.74
C VAL A 61 -18.67 -26.49 1.27
N LEU A 62 -18.40 -26.84 0.02
CA LEU A 62 -17.12 -26.64 -0.63
C LEU A 62 -16.94 -25.19 -1.03
N LEU A 63 -15.73 -24.68 -0.81
CA LEU A 63 -15.31 -23.39 -1.30
C LEU A 63 -15.06 -23.48 -2.81
N VAL A 64 -15.62 -22.54 -3.57
CA VAL A 64 -15.42 -22.49 -5.03
C VAL A 64 -14.37 -21.43 -5.34
N THR A 65 -13.28 -21.84 -5.99
CA THR A 65 -12.27 -20.92 -6.54
C THR A 65 -12.80 -20.34 -7.85
N PRO A 66 -13.02 -19.01 -7.96
CA PRO A 66 -13.31 -18.42 -9.25
C PRO A 66 -12.04 -18.42 -10.11
N PHE A 67 -12.24 -18.47 -11.44
CA PHE A 67 -11.17 -18.39 -12.45
C PHE A 67 -9.99 -19.35 -12.20
N GLY A 68 -10.28 -20.55 -11.69
CA GLY A 68 -9.26 -21.52 -11.25
C GLY A 68 -9.51 -22.95 -11.69
N GLY A 69 -8.51 -23.80 -11.47
CA GLY A 69 -8.51 -25.20 -11.87
C GLY A 69 -7.25 -25.93 -11.44
N TYR A 70 -7.05 -27.12 -12.03
CA TYR A 70 -5.83 -27.91 -11.89
C TYR A 70 -5.48 -28.55 -13.23
N THR A 71 -4.19 -28.73 -13.50
CA THR A 71 -3.71 -29.43 -14.68
C THR A 71 -4.05 -30.93 -14.61
N SER A 72 -4.22 -31.58 -15.77
CA SER A 72 -4.76 -32.96 -15.87
C SER A 72 -3.99 -33.96 -14.99
N PRO A 73 -4.60 -34.51 -13.92
CA PRO A 73 -3.92 -35.50 -13.07
C PRO A 73 -3.67 -36.82 -13.79
N LYS A 74 -4.37 -37.06 -14.90
CA LYS A 74 -4.25 -38.31 -15.69
C LYS A 74 -3.00 -38.33 -16.58
N GLU A 75 -2.42 -37.17 -16.83
CA GLU A 75 -1.24 -36.99 -17.68
C GLU A 75 0.03 -36.78 -16.84
N ALA A 76 -0.09 -36.86 -15.51
CA ALA A 76 1.02 -36.71 -14.58
C ALA A 76 2.02 -37.88 -14.68
N SER A 77 3.28 -37.61 -14.32
CA SER A 77 4.31 -38.65 -14.26
C SER A 77 3.95 -39.75 -13.24
N GLY A 78 4.41 -40.97 -13.52
CA GLY A 78 4.40 -42.06 -12.53
C GLY A 78 5.42 -41.86 -11.39
N ASP A 79 6.40 -40.97 -11.58
CA ASP A 79 7.34 -40.57 -10.53
C ASP A 79 6.77 -39.41 -9.71
N PRO A 80 6.46 -39.60 -8.41
CA PRO A 80 5.87 -38.57 -7.56
C PRO A 80 6.83 -37.42 -7.22
N THR A 81 8.12 -37.53 -7.53
CA THR A 81 9.13 -36.50 -7.27
C THR A 81 9.35 -35.55 -8.44
N GLN A 82 8.76 -35.84 -9.60
CA GLN A 82 8.98 -35.09 -10.82
C GLN A 82 8.06 -33.86 -10.89
N TYR A 83 8.62 -32.65 -10.96
CA TYR A 83 7.85 -31.40 -10.91
C TYR A 83 7.17 -31.01 -12.24
N GLY A 84 7.71 -31.47 -13.39
CA GLY A 84 7.24 -31.09 -14.73
C GLY A 84 7.68 -29.69 -15.18
N ALA A 85 7.90 -29.53 -16.48
CA ALA A 85 8.27 -28.25 -17.07
C ALA A 85 7.04 -27.37 -17.38
N ASP A 86 7.16 -26.06 -17.13
CA ASP A 86 6.23 -25.00 -17.52
C ASP A 86 4.75 -25.22 -17.10
N GLU A 87 3.79 -24.78 -17.91
CA GLU A 87 2.35 -24.95 -17.67
C GLU A 87 1.85 -26.39 -17.93
N SER A 88 2.74 -27.27 -18.41
CA SER A 88 2.43 -28.66 -18.75
C SER A 88 2.55 -29.59 -17.53
N VAL A 89 1.90 -30.75 -17.66
CA VAL A 89 2.07 -31.92 -16.78
C VAL A 89 2.94 -33.01 -17.42
N GLU A 90 3.50 -32.75 -18.61
CA GLU A 90 4.30 -33.73 -19.35
C GLU A 90 5.51 -34.14 -18.51
N GLY A 91 5.47 -35.37 -17.99
CA GLY A 91 6.48 -35.86 -17.05
C GLY A 91 6.52 -35.07 -15.74
N GLY A 92 5.39 -34.64 -15.18
CA GLY A 92 5.38 -33.85 -13.94
C GLY A 92 4.20 -34.04 -13.02
N ALA A 93 4.27 -33.40 -11.85
CA ALA A 93 3.21 -33.35 -10.86
C ALA A 93 2.10 -32.34 -11.29
N PRO A 94 0.82 -32.59 -10.93
CA PRO A 94 -0.27 -31.65 -11.17
C PRO A 94 -0.08 -30.30 -10.46
N LYS A 95 -0.58 -29.23 -11.07
CA LYS A 95 -0.46 -27.84 -10.61
C LYS A 95 -1.86 -27.22 -10.49
N SER A 96 -2.13 -26.50 -9.39
CA SER A 96 -3.38 -25.76 -9.18
C SER A 96 -3.18 -24.26 -9.44
N TYR A 97 -4.25 -23.57 -9.88
CA TYR A 97 -4.22 -22.14 -10.20
C TYR A 97 -5.61 -21.50 -9.99
N GLY A 98 -5.64 -20.17 -9.87
CA GLY A 98 -6.87 -19.39 -9.69
C GLY A 98 -6.84 -18.46 -8.47
N MET A 99 -8.00 -17.90 -8.12
CA MET A 99 -8.14 -17.07 -6.93
C MET A 99 -8.52 -17.93 -5.72
N TRP A 100 -7.72 -17.92 -4.66
CA TRP A 100 -8.06 -18.60 -3.42
C TRP A 100 -8.80 -17.66 -2.45
N PRO A 101 -10.13 -17.80 -2.27
CA PRO A 101 -10.86 -16.98 -1.33
C PRO A 101 -10.62 -17.45 0.11
N GLN A 102 -10.74 -16.53 1.07
CA GLN A 102 -10.75 -16.89 2.48
C GLN A 102 -12.13 -17.45 2.86
N PRO A 103 -12.21 -18.52 3.69
CA PRO A 103 -13.49 -19.05 4.11
C PRO A 103 -14.27 -18.01 4.92
N PRO A 104 -15.57 -17.83 4.67
CA PRO A 104 -16.42 -16.94 5.45
C PRO A 104 -16.35 -17.24 6.96
N ALA A 105 -16.49 -16.19 7.78
CA ALA A 105 -16.46 -16.32 9.22
C ALA A 105 -17.72 -17.03 9.76
N ILE A 106 -17.63 -17.60 10.97
CA ILE A 106 -18.78 -18.16 11.67
C ILE A 106 -19.83 -17.06 11.86
N GLY A 107 -21.09 -17.38 11.55
CA GLY A 107 -22.21 -16.43 11.57
C GLY A 107 -22.44 -15.67 10.26
N THR A 108 -21.55 -15.79 9.26
CA THR A 108 -21.79 -15.18 7.93
C THR A 108 -22.95 -15.88 7.22
N GLU A 109 -23.81 -15.09 6.57
CA GLU A 109 -24.86 -15.59 5.69
C GLU A 109 -24.27 -15.88 4.31
N VAL A 110 -24.52 -17.07 3.80
CA VAL A 110 -23.94 -17.58 2.55
C VAL A 110 -25.02 -18.13 1.62
N ILE A 111 -24.78 -17.97 0.33
CA ILE A 111 -25.59 -18.55 -0.73
C ILE A 111 -24.88 -19.79 -1.24
N CYS A 112 -25.55 -20.93 -1.20
CA CYS A 112 -25.00 -22.23 -1.55
C CYS A 112 -25.85 -22.92 -2.60
N ALA A 113 -25.22 -23.53 -3.60
CA ALA A 113 -25.89 -24.40 -4.56
C ALA A 113 -25.71 -25.87 -4.19
N PHE A 114 -26.77 -26.67 -4.33
CA PHE A 114 -26.73 -28.12 -4.22
C PHE A 114 -27.06 -28.75 -5.56
N THR A 115 -26.40 -29.88 -5.84
CA THR A 115 -26.62 -30.68 -7.05
C THR A 115 -27.09 -32.07 -6.65
N SER A 116 -27.87 -32.72 -7.51
CA SER A 116 -28.38 -34.07 -7.26
C SER A 116 -27.29 -35.16 -7.17
N ARG A 117 -26.06 -34.86 -7.60
CA ARG A 117 -24.97 -35.83 -7.71
C ARG A 117 -24.17 -36.01 -6.42
N HIS A 118 -24.09 -34.98 -5.59
CA HIS A 118 -23.27 -34.99 -4.38
C HIS A 118 -24.03 -34.39 -3.20
N ASN A 119 -23.91 -35.02 -2.02
CA ASN A 119 -24.48 -34.50 -0.78
C ASN A 119 -23.55 -33.45 -0.12
N VAL A 120 -23.01 -32.54 -0.93
CA VAL A 120 -22.22 -31.39 -0.49
C VAL A 120 -22.73 -30.14 -1.20
N GLY A 121 -22.72 -29.01 -0.50
CA GLY A 121 -23.03 -27.72 -1.11
C GLY A 121 -21.80 -27.12 -1.80
N TYR A 122 -22.02 -26.19 -2.72
CA TYR A 122 -20.99 -25.36 -3.33
C TYR A 122 -21.27 -23.90 -2.97
N LEU A 123 -20.28 -23.22 -2.38
CA LEU A 123 -20.42 -21.81 -2.02
C LEU A 123 -20.46 -20.95 -3.30
N LEU A 124 -21.54 -20.20 -3.48
CA LEU A 124 -21.64 -19.20 -4.55
C LEU A 124 -21.13 -17.83 -4.11
N GLY A 125 -21.32 -17.50 -2.83
CA GLY A 125 -20.86 -16.24 -2.26
C GLY A 125 -21.47 -15.96 -0.89
N SER A 126 -21.08 -14.85 -0.29
CA SER A 126 -21.63 -14.36 0.97
C SER A 126 -22.69 -13.30 0.71
N ALA A 127 -23.82 -13.38 1.41
CA ALA A 127 -24.81 -12.32 1.45
C ALA A 127 -24.33 -11.27 2.46
N ILE A 128 -23.84 -10.13 1.96
CA ILE A 128 -23.34 -9.06 2.82
C ILE A 128 -24.54 -8.29 3.39
N GLY A 129 -24.65 -8.29 4.72
CA GLY A 129 -25.73 -7.58 5.43
C GLY A 129 -25.63 -6.06 5.30
N ILE A 130 -26.73 -5.39 5.66
CA ILE A 130 -26.73 -3.93 5.80
C ILE A 130 -25.67 -3.49 6.81
N ASP A 131 -24.96 -2.40 6.52
CA ASP A 131 -23.88 -1.85 7.36
C ASP A 131 -22.71 -2.83 7.62
N ARG A 132 -22.41 -3.73 6.67
CA ARG A 132 -21.27 -4.67 6.73
C ARG A 132 -20.38 -4.65 5.48
N ASN A 133 -20.43 -3.56 4.72
CA ASN A 133 -19.67 -3.39 3.48
C ASN A 133 -18.87 -2.08 3.43
N HIS A 134 -18.73 -1.36 4.54
CA HIS A 134 -17.95 -0.11 4.57
C HIS A 134 -16.47 -0.34 4.29
N MET A 135 -15.91 -1.43 4.78
CA MET A 135 -14.49 -1.78 4.66
C MET A 135 -14.14 -2.42 3.31
N MET A 136 -15.15 -2.82 2.54
CA MET A 136 -14.95 -3.48 1.26
C MET A 136 -14.45 -2.50 0.21
N GLY A 137 -13.37 -2.89 -0.47
CA GLY A 137 -12.82 -2.13 -1.59
C GLY A 137 -11.90 -0.97 -1.21
N GLY A 138 -11.48 -0.84 0.04
CA GLY A 138 -10.54 0.25 0.40
C GLY A 138 -10.23 0.45 1.88
N LYS A 139 -11.03 -0.10 2.79
CA LYS A 139 -10.91 0.16 4.24
C LYS A 139 -10.92 1.67 4.50
N ALA A 140 -12.03 2.30 4.11
CA ALA A 140 -12.19 3.75 4.19
C ALA A 140 -12.21 4.26 5.64
N SER A 141 -11.86 5.53 5.77
CA SER A 141 -12.07 6.32 6.99
C SER A 141 -13.46 6.95 6.97
N ALA A 142 -14.02 7.22 8.14
CA ALA A 142 -15.31 7.89 8.29
C ALA A 142 -15.38 8.63 9.62
N LEU A 143 -16.52 9.29 9.86
CA LEU A 143 -16.83 9.88 11.17
C LEU A 143 -16.94 8.79 12.24
N ASN A 144 -16.36 9.07 13.40
CA ASN A 144 -16.33 8.15 14.54
C ASN A 144 -17.30 8.58 15.67
N TYR A 145 -17.61 7.66 16.59
CA TYR A 145 -18.47 7.95 17.75
C TYR A 145 -17.87 8.95 18.76
N ALA A 146 -16.56 8.91 18.96
CA ALA A 146 -15.86 9.52 20.10
C ALA A 146 -15.67 11.03 19.94
N GLN A 147 -15.51 11.52 18.72
CA GLN A 147 -15.32 12.95 18.42
C GLN A 147 -16.12 13.31 17.17
N GLN A 148 -17.33 13.84 17.37
CA GLN A 148 -18.18 14.34 16.28
C GLN A 148 -17.37 15.31 15.40
N GLY A 149 -17.30 15.00 14.10
CA GLY A 149 -16.58 15.78 13.10
C GLY A 149 -15.16 15.32 12.77
N THR A 150 -14.60 14.34 13.49
CA THR A 150 -13.23 13.83 13.21
C THR A 150 -13.29 12.57 12.34
N ILE A 151 -12.56 12.58 11.22
CA ILE A 151 -12.43 11.44 10.33
C ILE A 151 -11.27 10.58 10.81
N LEU A 152 -11.54 9.30 11.08
CA LEU A 152 -10.53 8.32 11.48
C LEU A 152 -10.72 7.02 10.68
N PRO A 153 -9.69 6.15 10.64
CA PRO A 153 -9.91 4.76 10.27
C PRO A 153 -11.00 4.17 11.15
N VAL A 154 -11.98 3.51 10.55
CA VAL A 154 -13.14 2.94 11.25
C VAL A 154 -13.30 1.46 10.89
N SER A 155 -14.20 0.78 11.59
CA SER A 155 -14.63 -0.58 11.28
C SER A 155 -16.14 -0.64 11.03
N GLU A 156 -16.63 -1.84 10.70
CA GLU A 156 -18.06 -2.10 10.56
C GLU A 156 -18.79 -1.93 11.91
N LYS A 157 -20.07 -1.59 11.84
CA LYS A 157 -20.91 -1.45 13.03
C LYS A 157 -21.12 -2.77 13.75
N ASN A 158 -21.23 -2.72 15.07
CA ASN A 158 -21.61 -3.89 15.87
C ASN A 158 -23.12 -4.20 15.67
N PRO A 159 -23.56 -5.48 15.70
CA PRO A 159 -24.99 -5.81 15.71
C PRO A 159 -25.83 -5.11 16.81
N TYR A 160 -25.20 -4.71 17.91
CA TYR A 160 -25.84 -4.00 19.02
C TYR A 160 -25.69 -2.47 18.93
N ASP A 161 -25.11 -1.95 17.84
CA ASP A 161 -24.97 -0.51 17.64
C ASP A 161 -26.33 0.15 17.36
N GLN A 162 -26.72 1.08 18.24
CA GLN A 162 -27.94 1.89 18.15
C GLN A 162 -27.64 3.37 17.86
N ASN A 163 -26.38 3.70 17.58
CA ASN A 163 -25.98 5.06 17.23
C ASN A 163 -26.50 5.46 15.84
N ASP A 164 -26.28 6.71 15.46
CA ASP A 164 -26.72 7.26 14.18
C ASP A 164 -26.17 6.45 12.99
N PRO A 165 -26.85 6.43 11.82
CA PRO A 165 -26.45 5.65 10.64
C PRO A 165 -25.03 5.94 10.11
N ASP A 166 -24.50 7.14 10.35
CA ASP A 166 -23.31 7.65 9.68
C ASP A 166 -22.04 7.23 10.43
N THR A 167 -22.00 7.47 11.75
CA THR A 167 -20.81 7.26 12.58
C THR A 167 -20.49 5.78 12.79
N LYS A 168 -19.20 5.48 13.05
CA LYS A 168 -18.66 4.11 13.16
C LYS A 168 -17.64 3.98 14.29
N PRO A 169 -17.34 2.74 14.76
CA PRO A 169 -16.27 2.55 15.73
C PRO A 169 -14.92 2.84 15.08
N ALA A 170 -14.09 3.65 15.73
CA ALA A 170 -12.72 3.90 15.29
C ALA A 170 -11.87 2.62 15.40
N ASP A 171 -10.96 2.41 14.44
CA ASP A 171 -9.90 1.39 14.48
C ASP A 171 -8.67 2.00 15.16
N PRO A 172 -8.41 1.74 16.46
CA PRO A 172 -7.30 2.34 17.18
C PRO A 172 -5.94 1.94 16.60
N THR A 173 -5.83 0.75 15.99
CA THR A 173 -4.58 0.29 15.37
C THR A 173 -4.32 1.08 14.09
N GLY A 174 -5.35 1.26 13.26
CA GLY A 174 -5.27 2.08 12.06
C GLY A 174 -4.92 3.53 12.38
N SER A 175 -5.58 4.12 13.38
CA SER A 175 -5.31 5.50 13.81
C SER A 175 -3.88 5.69 14.31
N GLN A 176 -3.39 4.78 15.16
CA GLN A 176 -2.00 4.86 15.64
C GLN A 176 -1.00 4.75 14.50
N LYS A 177 -1.27 3.94 13.47
CA LYS A 177 -0.38 3.83 12.32
C LYS A 177 -0.30 5.10 11.50
N LEU A 178 -1.42 5.82 11.33
CA LEU A 178 -1.40 7.12 10.66
C LEU A 178 -0.61 8.15 11.46
N ILE A 179 -0.75 8.14 12.79
CA ILE A 179 0.04 9.02 13.68
C ILE A 179 1.54 8.68 13.60
N ASP A 180 1.90 7.40 13.67
CA ASP A 180 3.29 6.94 13.56
C ASP A 180 3.91 7.39 12.23
N GLN A 181 3.13 7.36 11.14
CA GLN A 181 3.53 7.81 9.80
C GLN A 181 3.48 9.33 9.62
N GLY A 182 2.82 10.06 10.52
CA GLY A 182 2.53 11.50 10.39
C GLY A 182 1.57 11.85 9.26
N LEU A 183 0.66 10.94 8.92
CA LEU A 183 -0.32 11.06 7.83
C LEU A 183 -1.77 11.17 8.34
N GLU A 184 -1.97 11.40 9.64
CA GLU A 184 -3.29 11.47 10.28
C GLU A 184 -4.16 12.64 9.83
N ASN A 185 -3.56 13.64 9.18
CA ASN A 185 -4.26 14.78 8.59
C ASN A 185 -4.16 14.82 7.06
N ASP A 186 -3.56 13.79 6.44
CA ASP A 186 -3.43 13.66 4.99
C ASP A 186 -4.43 12.63 4.45
N PHE A 187 -5.52 13.13 3.87
CA PHE A 187 -6.60 12.31 3.30
C PHE A 187 -6.28 11.73 1.92
N VAL A 188 -5.13 12.04 1.33
CA VAL A 188 -4.67 11.46 0.07
C VAL A 188 -3.72 10.31 0.38
N ARG A 189 -2.63 10.56 1.10
CA ARG A 189 -1.60 9.55 1.39
C ARG A 189 -2.02 8.60 2.50
N GLY A 190 -2.54 9.13 3.60
CA GLY A 190 -2.81 8.37 4.83
C GLY A 190 -4.15 7.66 4.77
N HIS A 191 -5.22 8.42 4.89
CA HIS A 191 -6.57 7.85 4.90
C HIS A 191 -6.93 7.32 3.51
N SER A 192 -7.60 6.16 3.48
CA SER A 192 -8.38 5.78 2.31
C SER A 192 -9.79 6.30 2.46
N MET A 193 -10.38 6.78 1.37
CA MET A 193 -11.80 7.12 1.29
C MET A 193 -12.57 6.17 0.37
N SER A 194 -11.92 5.10 -0.09
CA SER A 194 -12.47 4.10 -0.99
C SER A 194 -13.36 3.13 -0.20
N SER A 195 -14.67 3.24 -0.40
CA SER A 195 -15.66 2.39 0.24
C SER A 195 -16.77 2.01 -0.72
N ALA A 196 -17.23 0.77 -0.65
CA ALA A 196 -18.47 0.34 -1.31
C ALA A 196 -19.72 1.13 -0.85
N ARG A 197 -19.61 1.90 0.25
CA ARG A 197 -20.68 2.77 0.76
C ARG A 197 -20.44 4.25 0.47
N ARG A 198 -19.40 4.63 -0.29
CA ARG A 198 -19.09 6.05 -0.47
C ARG A 198 -20.20 6.77 -1.26
N GLU A 199 -20.67 6.15 -2.33
CA GLU A 199 -21.74 6.65 -3.18
C GLU A 199 -22.64 5.53 -3.72
N SER A 200 -23.73 5.90 -4.38
CA SER A 200 -24.64 4.98 -5.08
C SER A 200 -24.88 5.46 -6.52
N PRO A 201 -24.50 4.68 -7.55
CA PRO A 201 -23.78 3.40 -7.48
C PRO A 201 -22.33 3.58 -6.99
N SER A 202 -21.77 2.54 -6.35
CA SER A 202 -20.37 2.55 -5.92
C SER A 202 -19.42 2.58 -7.12
N ARG A 203 -18.37 3.40 -7.01
CA ARG A 203 -17.27 3.51 -7.99
C ARG A 203 -15.97 2.88 -7.51
N VAL A 204 -16.06 2.02 -6.51
CA VAL A 204 -14.92 1.40 -5.86
C VAL A 204 -14.90 -0.08 -6.20
N PHE A 205 -13.78 -0.52 -6.77
CA PHE A 205 -13.48 -1.93 -6.98
C PHE A 205 -12.28 -2.32 -6.12
N GLY A 206 -12.32 -3.49 -5.48
CA GLY A 206 -11.17 -3.93 -4.72
C GLY A 206 -11.34 -5.23 -3.96
N LEU A 207 -10.22 -5.66 -3.38
CA LEU A 207 -10.09 -6.86 -2.56
C LEU A 207 -9.66 -6.42 -1.15
N THR A 208 -10.41 -6.83 -0.15
CA THR A 208 -10.06 -6.63 1.27
C THR A 208 -9.93 -7.99 1.93
N THR A 209 -8.77 -8.30 2.51
CA THR A 209 -8.58 -9.54 3.28
C THR A 209 -9.18 -9.41 4.68
N SER A 210 -9.43 -10.54 5.35
CA SER A 210 -10.01 -10.59 6.70
C SER A 210 -9.23 -9.79 7.74
N ASP A 211 -7.91 -9.69 7.59
CA ASP A 211 -7.06 -8.91 8.50
C ASP A 211 -6.97 -7.43 8.10
N GLY A 212 -7.39 -7.08 6.88
CA GLY A 212 -7.48 -5.70 6.38
C GLY A 212 -6.35 -5.27 5.47
N HIS A 213 -5.69 -6.20 4.76
CA HIS A 213 -4.92 -5.84 3.57
C HIS A 213 -5.87 -5.47 2.44
N VAL A 214 -5.49 -4.49 1.63
CA VAL A 214 -6.35 -3.88 0.63
C VAL A 214 -5.62 -3.78 -0.70
N ILE A 215 -6.34 -4.12 -1.77
CA ILE A 215 -6.07 -3.68 -3.13
C ILE A 215 -7.34 -2.95 -3.59
N SER A 216 -7.25 -1.68 -3.95
CA SER A 216 -8.39 -0.87 -4.40
C SER A 216 -8.08 -0.13 -5.70
N MET A 217 -9.11 0.04 -6.52
CA MET A 217 -9.16 0.84 -7.73
C MET A 217 -10.43 1.70 -7.62
N ASP A 218 -10.24 3.01 -7.61
CA ASP A 218 -11.28 3.97 -7.27
C ASP A 218 -11.40 5.02 -8.37
N ASP A 219 -12.58 5.14 -8.97
CA ASP A 219 -12.83 6.12 -10.04
C ASP A 219 -13.12 7.54 -9.50
N GLY A 220 -12.97 7.73 -8.19
CA GLY A 220 -13.09 9.02 -7.50
C GLY A 220 -14.48 9.33 -6.96
N ASP A 221 -14.58 10.35 -6.12
CA ASP A 221 -15.82 10.88 -5.57
C ASP A 221 -16.56 11.80 -6.58
N ALA A 222 -17.69 12.42 -6.19
CA ALA A 222 -18.49 13.22 -7.12
C ALA A 222 -17.75 14.50 -7.58
N GLU A 223 -16.81 14.95 -6.77
CA GLU A 223 -15.94 16.09 -7.00
C GLU A 223 -14.63 15.70 -7.72
N GLY A 224 -14.38 14.40 -7.93
CA GLY A 224 -13.19 13.87 -8.60
C GLY A 224 -12.00 13.60 -7.67
N ASN A 225 -12.16 13.68 -6.36
CA ASN A 225 -11.10 13.35 -5.40
C ASN A 225 -11.01 11.84 -5.16
N SER A 226 -9.91 11.37 -4.56
CA SER A 226 -9.70 9.93 -4.27
C SER A 226 -9.81 9.03 -5.51
N LYS A 227 -9.42 9.54 -6.67
CA LYS A 227 -9.31 8.76 -7.90
C LYS A 227 -7.95 8.06 -7.88
N ASN A 228 -7.87 6.88 -7.28
CA ASN A 228 -6.61 6.20 -7.06
C ASN A 228 -6.63 4.68 -7.16
N ILE A 229 -5.43 4.14 -7.37
CA ILE A 229 -5.11 2.75 -7.14
C ILE A 229 -4.29 2.67 -5.86
N ARG A 230 -4.68 1.79 -4.93
CA ARG A 230 -3.98 1.60 -3.66
C ARG A 230 -3.76 0.13 -3.34
N ILE A 231 -2.53 -0.20 -2.99
CA ILE A 231 -2.16 -1.48 -2.39
C ILE A 231 -1.65 -1.17 -1.00
N ARG A 232 -2.33 -1.67 0.03
CA ARG A 232 -2.00 -1.34 1.42
C ARG A 232 -2.06 -2.57 2.30
N THR A 233 -1.03 -2.73 3.12
CA THR A 233 -1.03 -3.74 4.18
C THR A 233 -1.80 -3.25 5.39
N LYS A 234 -2.38 -4.15 6.19
CA LYS A 234 -2.95 -3.79 7.50
C LYS A 234 -1.97 -2.98 8.34
N GLY A 235 -0.69 -3.33 8.27
CA GLY A 235 0.37 -2.68 9.02
C GLY A 235 0.82 -1.31 8.50
N GLY A 236 0.18 -0.73 7.49
CA GLY A 236 0.45 0.65 7.05
C GLY A 236 1.36 0.81 5.83
N ALA A 237 2.15 -0.21 5.45
CA ALA A 237 2.95 -0.15 4.23
C ALA A 237 2.04 -0.05 3.00
N GLN A 238 2.40 0.82 2.06
CA GLN A 238 1.51 1.24 0.99
C GLN A 238 2.25 1.55 -0.31
N VAL A 239 1.57 1.25 -1.42
CA VAL A 239 1.78 1.85 -2.74
C VAL A 239 0.48 2.55 -3.14
N LEU A 240 0.58 3.82 -3.52
CA LEU A 240 -0.53 4.67 -3.94
C LEU A 240 -0.19 5.32 -5.28
N MET A 241 -1.15 5.30 -6.20
CA MET A 241 -1.13 6.06 -7.44
C MET A 241 -2.44 6.85 -7.49
N ASP A 242 -2.37 8.18 -7.41
CA ASP A 242 -3.55 9.04 -7.30
C ASP A 242 -3.63 10.03 -8.46
N ASP A 243 -4.68 9.91 -9.28
CA ASP A 243 -4.95 10.75 -10.45
C ASP A 243 -5.47 12.14 -10.06
N ALA A 244 -6.04 12.30 -8.86
CA ALA A 244 -6.61 13.57 -8.41
C ALA A 244 -5.52 14.57 -8.02
N THR A 245 -4.46 14.09 -7.36
CA THR A 245 -3.29 14.87 -6.96
C THR A 245 -2.06 14.64 -7.85
N GLN A 246 -2.14 13.67 -8.76
CA GLN A 246 -1.07 13.28 -9.69
C GLN A 246 0.21 12.83 -8.97
N ILE A 247 0.07 12.18 -7.81
CA ILE A 247 1.19 11.65 -7.05
C ILE A 247 1.30 10.14 -7.14
N VAL A 248 2.52 9.64 -7.02
CA VAL A 248 2.81 8.23 -6.72
C VAL A 248 3.58 8.17 -5.41
N PHE A 249 3.05 7.44 -4.43
CA PHE A 249 3.59 7.40 -3.07
C PHE A 249 3.81 5.97 -2.60
N ILE A 250 5.02 5.68 -2.13
CA ILE A 250 5.44 4.39 -1.60
C ILE A 250 6.00 4.62 -0.20
N THR A 251 5.42 3.94 0.79
CA THR A 251 5.89 4.06 2.18
C THR A 251 5.89 2.72 2.91
N ASN A 252 6.76 2.62 3.92
CA ASN A 252 6.80 1.47 4.80
C ASN A 252 5.77 1.58 5.94
N HIS A 253 5.77 0.59 6.83
CA HIS A 253 4.80 0.47 7.93
C HIS A 253 4.73 1.69 8.86
N ASN A 254 5.86 2.35 9.09
CA ASN A 254 5.98 3.41 10.09
C ASN A 254 6.23 4.80 9.48
N GLY A 255 6.28 4.93 8.15
CA GLY A 255 6.50 6.23 7.49
C GLY A 255 7.95 6.72 7.58
N ASN A 256 8.84 5.96 8.21
CA ASN A 256 10.24 6.34 8.39
C ASN A 256 11.14 6.08 7.17
N ALA A 257 10.55 5.60 6.07
CA ALA A 257 11.14 5.64 4.74
C ALA A 257 10.02 5.74 3.69
N TYR A 258 10.19 6.64 2.72
CA TYR A 258 9.26 6.79 1.60
C TYR A 258 9.96 7.24 0.32
N ILE A 259 9.26 7.00 -0.80
CA ILE A 259 9.55 7.57 -2.11
C ILE A 259 8.26 8.20 -2.61
N GLU A 260 8.33 9.44 -3.07
CA GLU A 260 7.23 10.18 -3.65
C GLU A 260 7.61 10.76 -5.01
N MET A 261 6.70 10.64 -5.97
CA MET A 261 6.75 11.36 -7.24
C MET A 261 5.53 12.28 -7.29
N ASP A 262 5.73 13.56 -7.60
CA ASP A 262 4.66 14.56 -7.61
C ASP A 262 4.26 15.02 -9.02
N ALA A 263 3.22 15.87 -9.07
CA ALA A 263 2.68 16.44 -10.30
C ALA A 263 3.69 17.30 -11.09
N ASP A 264 4.67 17.89 -10.39
CA ASP A 264 5.72 18.73 -10.98
C ASP A 264 6.87 17.88 -11.55
N GLY A 265 6.81 16.55 -11.39
CA GLY A 265 7.85 15.61 -11.80
C GLY A 265 9.05 15.56 -10.86
N ARG A 266 8.90 16.05 -9.62
CA ARG A 266 9.93 15.90 -8.58
C ARG A 266 9.86 14.50 -8.01
N ILE A 267 11.00 14.01 -7.56
CA ILE A 267 11.12 12.76 -6.81
C ILE A 267 11.73 13.08 -5.46
N ASP A 268 10.98 12.81 -4.40
CA ASP A 268 11.42 12.97 -3.02
C ASP A 268 11.68 11.59 -2.41
N VAL A 269 12.87 11.41 -1.84
CA VAL A 269 13.28 10.17 -1.17
C VAL A 269 13.69 10.51 0.25
N TYR A 270 13.07 9.83 1.22
CA TYR A 270 13.36 10.00 2.63
C TYR A 270 13.69 8.67 3.30
N SER A 271 14.67 8.67 4.19
CA SER A 271 14.97 7.59 5.12
C SER A 271 15.42 8.19 6.44
N GLN A 272 14.86 7.71 7.55
CA GLN A 272 15.28 8.11 8.89
C GLN A 272 16.69 7.59 9.25
N LYS A 273 17.16 6.57 8.53
CA LYS A 273 18.50 5.99 8.72
C LYS A 273 19.32 6.20 7.46
N ASP A 274 19.70 5.12 6.80
CA ASP A 274 20.61 5.14 5.66
C ASP A 274 19.83 5.00 4.34
N ILE A 275 20.44 5.49 3.27
CA ILE A 275 20.08 5.16 1.89
C ILE A 275 21.33 4.57 1.24
N SER A 276 21.21 3.39 0.65
CA SER A 276 22.33 2.68 0.00
C SER A 276 22.01 2.44 -1.47
N TYR A 277 22.93 2.83 -2.36
CA TYR A 277 22.86 2.59 -3.80
C TYR A 277 24.08 1.76 -4.23
N HIS A 278 23.87 0.77 -5.11
CA HIS A 278 24.92 -0.06 -5.69
C HIS A 278 24.60 -0.35 -7.17
N ALA A 279 25.63 -0.27 -8.02
CA ALA A 279 25.56 -0.63 -9.43
C ALA A 279 26.77 -1.49 -9.79
N GLU A 280 26.56 -2.57 -10.56
CA GLU A 280 27.65 -3.40 -11.09
C GLU A 280 28.33 -2.75 -12.32
N GLY A 281 27.59 -1.91 -13.04
CA GLY A 281 28.10 -1.07 -14.12
C GLY A 281 28.31 0.36 -13.67
N ASP A 282 27.86 1.31 -14.49
CA ASP A 282 28.01 2.74 -14.22
C ASP A 282 26.89 3.28 -13.32
N PHE A 283 27.26 4.20 -12.42
CA PHE A 283 26.32 5.04 -11.68
C PHE A 283 26.41 6.47 -12.21
N ASN A 284 25.37 6.90 -12.94
CA ASN A 284 25.39 8.16 -13.67
C ASN A 284 24.53 9.23 -12.98
N LEU A 285 25.09 10.43 -12.80
CA LEU A 285 24.39 11.62 -12.33
C LEU A 285 24.59 12.75 -13.34
N HIS A 286 23.51 13.40 -13.76
CA HIS A 286 23.55 14.54 -14.65
C HIS A 286 22.41 15.50 -14.34
N ALA A 287 22.72 16.79 -14.18
CA ALA A 287 21.74 17.85 -14.01
C ALA A 287 22.12 19.05 -14.88
N LYS A 288 21.12 19.72 -15.46
CA LYS A 288 21.31 21.03 -16.11
C LYS A 288 21.50 22.16 -15.10
N GLY A 289 20.86 22.02 -13.94
CA GLY A 289 21.08 22.88 -12.78
C GLY A 289 22.24 22.35 -11.94
N ASN A 290 22.10 22.45 -10.62
CA ASN A 290 23.16 22.07 -9.69
C ASN A 290 23.01 20.62 -9.22
N ILE A 291 24.15 19.95 -8.98
CA ILE A 291 24.21 18.75 -8.14
C ILE A 291 24.72 19.20 -6.77
N ASN A 292 23.84 19.21 -5.77
CA ASN A 292 24.17 19.61 -4.40
C ASN A 292 24.43 18.37 -3.55
N MET A 293 25.57 18.33 -2.86
CA MET A 293 25.94 17.24 -1.95
C MET A 293 26.40 17.83 -0.62
N GLN A 294 25.70 17.49 0.46
CA GLN A 294 25.99 17.97 1.81
C GLN A 294 25.91 16.80 2.81
N ALA A 295 26.84 16.77 3.76
CA ALA A 295 26.81 15.87 4.90
C ALA A 295 27.44 16.57 6.13
N ASP A 296 26.84 16.41 7.29
CA ASP A 296 27.33 17.04 8.53
C ASP A 296 28.62 16.39 9.05
N ASN A 297 28.76 15.07 8.87
CA ASN A 297 29.96 14.34 9.27
C ASN A 297 31.05 14.39 8.20
N GLY A 298 30.68 14.21 6.93
CA GLY A 298 31.62 14.31 5.82
C GLY A 298 31.16 13.59 4.55
N VAL A 299 31.71 14.03 3.41
CA VAL A 299 31.53 13.40 2.09
C VAL A 299 32.81 12.63 1.76
N GLN A 300 32.70 11.32 1.56
CA GLN A 300 33.83 10.44 1.26
C GLN A 300 33.76 9.99 -0.20
N ILE A 301 34.81 10.27 -0.97
CA ILE A 301 34.93 9.86 -2.37
C ILE A 301 36.25 9.10 -2.53
N LYS A 302 36.16 7.86 -3.01
CA LYS A 302 37.33 6.99 -3.24
C LYS A 302 37.25 6.38 -4.63
N SER A 303 38.31 6.53 -5.40
CA SER A 303 38.54 5.79 -6.64
C SER A 303 39.71 4.82 -6.44
N ILE A 304 39.54 3.59 -6.91
CA ILE A 304 40.60 2.55 -6.92
C ILE A 304 41.06 2.20 -8.34
N GLY A 305 40.33 2.65 -9.35
CA GLY A 305 40.66 2.41 -10.76
C GLY A 305 41.86 3.25 -11.19
N ALA A 306 42.52 2.82 -12.26
CA ALA A 306 43.69 3.51 -12.81
C ALA A 306 43.40 4.97 -13.23
N ASP A 307 42.15 5.28 -13.58
CA ASP A 307 41.70 6.63 -13.97
C ASP A 307 41.53 7.61 -12.79
N GLY A 308 41.54 7.13 -11.54
CA GLY A 308 41.42 7.98 -10.36
C GLY A 308 40.10 8.76 -10.29
N ILE A 309 40.15 9.98 -9.74
CA ILE A 309 39.05 10.95 -9.71
C ILE A 309 39.42 12.09 -10.65
N LYS A 310 38.55 12.40 -11.62
CA LYS A 310 38.72 13.52 -12.56
C LYS A 310 37.65 14.57 -12.27
N VAL A 311 38.08 15.82 -12.11
CA VAL A 311 37.19 16.98 -11.91
C VAL A 311 37.62 18.07 -12.88
N GLU A 312 36.66 18.62 -13.62
CA GLU A 312 36.91 19.65 -14.64
C GLU A 312 35.87 20.77 -14.51
N ALA A 313 36.34 22.02 -14.52
CA ALA A 313 35.51 23.21 -14.67
C ALA A 313 35.91 23.91 -15.98
N THR A 314 35.05 23.84 -17.00
CA THR A 314 35.39 24.31 -18.36
C THR A 314 35.21 25.81 -18.56
N ALA A 315 34.26 26.44 -17.87
CA ALA A 315 33.91 27.85 -18.06
C ALA A 315 34.02 28.70 -16.78
N GLY A 316 33.74 28.12 -15.61
CA GLY A 316 33.82 28.79 -14.32
C GLY A 316 35.04 28.38 -13.51
N ASP A 317 35.17 28.97 -12.33
CA ASP A 317 36.26 28.69 -11.41
C ASP A 317 36.08 27.32 -10.72
N TYR A 318 37.19 26.73 -10.29
CA TYR A 318 37.20 25.57 -9.40
C TYR A 318 37.56 26.01 -7.98
N ASP A 319 36.54 26.34 -7.19
CA ASP A 319 36.70 26.85 -5.82
C ASP A 319 36.72 25.73 -4.77
N LEU A 320 37.72 25.78 -3.88
CA LEU A 320 37.84 24.88 -2.73
C LEU A 320 38.03 25.68 -1.45
N PHE A 321 37.16 25.44 -0.47
CA PHE A 321 37.26 26.05 0.85
C PHE A 321 37.37 24.98 1.95
N ALA A 322 38.36 25.12 2.82
CA ALA A 322 38.45 24.39 4.08
C ALA A 322 38.52 25.38 5.24
N ALA A 323 37.61 25.26 6.22
CA ALA A 323 37.66 26.09 7.43
C ALA A 323 38.82 25.73 8.37
N LYS A 324 39.41 24.55 8.19
CA LYS A 324 40.60 24.05 8.89
C LYS A 324 41.70 23.81 7.85
N ASP A 325 42.58 22.85 8.10
CA ASP A 325 43.65 22.52 7.17
C ASP A 325 43.10 22.02 5.83
N PHE A 326 43.59 22.60 4.74
CA PHE A 326 43.53 21.99 3.42
C PHE A 326 44.80 21.16 3.22
N LYS A 327 44.68 19.82 3.28
CA LYS A 327 45.83 18.91 3.19
C LYS A 327 45.92 18.30 1.80
N PHE A 328 47.08 18.47 1.17
CA PHE A 328 47.42 17.82 -0.09
C PHE A 328 48.66 16.95 0.11
N GLU A 329 48.54 15.66 -0.18
CA GLU A 329 49.64 14.70 -0.12
C GLU A 329 49.64 13.86 -1.39
N ALA A 330 50.79 13.80 -2.05
CA ALA A 330 51.02 12.89 -3.17
C ALA A 330 52.15 11.94 -2.77
N GLY A 331 51.88 10.63 -2.78
CA GLY A 331 52.90 9.61 -2.51
C GLY A 331 53.97 9.50 -3.59
N GLN A 332 53.80 10.20 -4.72
CA GLN A 332 54.78 10.37 -5.78
C GLN A 332 54.98 11.86 -6.05
N ASN A 333 54.55 12.34 -7.23
CA ASN A 333 54.74 13.72 -7.65
C ASN A 333 53.43 14.50 -7.55
N GLY A 334 53.46 15.64 -6.86
CA GLY A 334 52.44 16.68 -7.02
C GLY A 334 52.84 17.58 -8.19
N ASN A 335 52.11 17.50 -9.30
CA ASN A 335 52.42 18.29 -10.51
C ASN A 335 51.42 19.44 -10.64
N MET A 336 51.93 20.64 -10.88
CA MET A 336 51.15 21.79 -11.33
C MET A 336 51.69 22.19 -12.70
N ILE A 337 50.81 22.27 -13.70
CA ILE A 337 51.15 22.76 -15.03
C ILE A 337 50.19 23.89 -15.36
N ALA A 338 50.72 25.08 -15.64
CA ALA A 338 49.96 26.23 -16.11
C ALA A 338 50.46 26.61 -17.50
N ALA A 339 49.57 26.65 -18.50
CA ALA A 339 49.92 27.04 -19.88
C ALA A 339 50.23 28.54 -19.99
N GLY A 340 49.59 29.34 -19.15
CA GLY A 340 49.94 30.74 -18.94
C GLY A 340 51.05 30.87 -17.90
N ASN A 341 50.92 31.89 -17.05
CA ASN A 341 51.83 32.02 -15.93
C ASN A 341 51.25 31.30 -14.72
N TYR A 342 52.05 30.48 -14.04
CA TYR A 342 51.78 30.17 -12.64
C TYR A 342 52.10 31.40 -11.81
N LYS A 343 51.07 32.19 -11.52
CA LYS A 343 51.19 33.39 -10.70
C LYS A 343 50.51 33.11 -9.39
N GLU A 344 51.31 32.78 -8.39
CA GLU A 344 50.95 33.10 -7.02
C GLU A 344 51.08 34.62 -6.91
N GLN A 345 49.95 35.33 -6.92
CA GLN A 345 49.93 36.77 -6.77
C GLN A 345 49.03 37.11 -5.59
N ALA A 346 49.68 37.43 -4.48
CA ALA A 346 49.06 37.90 -3.25
C ALA A 346 49.91 39.04 -2.71
N GLY A 347 49.34 39.91 -1.88
CA GLY A 347 50.12 40.96 -1.21
C GLY A 347 51.28 40.41 -0.36
N ARG A 348 51.19 39.13 0.05
CA ARG A 348 52.21 38.34 0.74
C ARG A 348 52.02 36.86 0.38
N ILE A 349 53.08 36.19 -0.05
CA ILE A 349 53.10 34.73 -0.29
C ILE A 349 53.83 34.12 0.90
N ASP A 350 53.09 33.38 1.71
CA ASP A 350 53.58 32.82 2.95
C ASP A 350 53.87 31.33 2.78
N MET A 351 55.07 31.04 2.31
CA MET A 351 55.67 29.72 2.49
C MET A 351 56.12 29.61 3.95
N ASN A 352 55.15 29.28 4.82
CA ASN A 352 55.24 29.32 6.29
C ASN A 352 55.10 30.73 6.93
N GLY A 353 53.98 31.41 6.70
CA GLY A 353 53.68 32.70 7.32
C GLY A 353 52.17 32.98 7.52
N PRO A 354 51.79 34.20 7.92
CA PRO A 354 50.49 34.54 8.52
C PRO A 354 49.27 34.42 7.58
N ALA A 355 48.08 34.37 8.19
CA ALA A 355 46.87 33.82 7.59
C ALA A 355 46.24 34.62 6.41
N PRO A 356 45.71 33.95 5.37
CA PRO A 356 45.12 34.56 4.17
C PRO A 356 43.58 34.79 4.24
N THR A 357 43.04 35.46 3.21
CA THR A 357 41.58 35.73 3.03
C THR A 357 40.80 34.47 2.64
N PRO A 358 39.56 34.25 3.13
CA PRO A 358 38.80 33.01 2.89
C PRO A 358 38.25 32.85 1.46
N ALA A 359 38.15 31.60 0.99
CA ALA A 359 37.51 31.26 -0.29
C ALA A 359 35.97 31.36 -0.24
N THR A 360 35.36 31.43 -1.42
CA THR A 360 33.89 31.45 -1.61
C THR A 360 33.28 30.14 -1.11
N LYS A 361 32.18 30.26 -0.36
CA LYS A 361 31.48 29.11 0.23
C LYS A 361 30.22 28.81 -0.57
N ILE A 362 29.76 27.57 -0.45
CA ILE A 362 28.42 27.18 -0.93
C ILE A 362 27.38 28.05 -0.23
N GLU A 363 26.45 28.61 -0.99
CA GLU A 363 25.31 29.34 -0.43
C GLU A 363 24.32 28.37 0.22
N MET A 364 23.92 28.68 1.44
CA MET A 364 22.94 27.89 2.19
C MET A 364 21.54 28.42 1.93
N ASN A 365 20.64 27.54 1.46
CA ASN A 365 19.22 27.84 1.30
C ASN A 365 18.52 27.66 2.64
N GLN A 366 17.61 28.58 2.97
CA GLN A 366 16.74 28.43 4.13
C GLN A 366 15.52 27.60 3.75
N LEU A 367 15.27 26.51 4.49
CA LEU A 367 14.19 25.56 4.26
C LEU A 367 13.04 25.86 5.23
N VAL A 368 12.26 26.90 4.93
CA VAL A 368 11.19 27.40 5.82
C VAL A 368 10.03 26.41 6.02
N GLU A 369 9.89 25.43 5.12
CA GLU A 369 8.88 24.37 5.19
C GLU A 369 9.31 23.22 6.10
N ASN A 370 10.61 23.10 6.38
CA ASN A 370 11.18 22.02 7.17
C ASN A 370 11.15 22.33 8.67
N THR A 371 11.20 21.28 9.47
CA THR A 371 11.23 21.38 10.94
C THR A 371 12.55 20.94 11.55
N ASN A 372 13.23 19.98 10.93
CA ASN A 372 14.48 19.42 11.43
C ASN A 372 15.70 19.98 10.69
N VAL A 373 15.65 20.06 9.36
CA VAL A 373 16.69 20.60 8.50
C VAL A 373 16.30 22.00 8.06
N LEU A 374 16.74 23.01 8.81
CA LEU A 374 16.32 24.41 8.59
C LEU A 374 17.12 25.11 7.48
N GLU A 375 18.30 24.60 7.13
CA GLU A 375 19.10 25.10 6.02
C GLU A 375 19.87 23.98 5.32
N SER A 376 20.08 24.12 4.00
CA SER A 376 20.87 23.18 3.21
C SER A 376 21.45 23.82 1.94
N ALA A 377 22.54 23.26 1.43
CA ALA A 377 23.00 23.50 0.06
C ALA A 377 21.94 23.08 -0.97
N GLY A 378 21.07 22.13 -0.64
CA GLY A 378 19.88 21.79 -1.41
C GLY A 378 18.75 22.78 -1.16
N THR A 379 17.93 23.03 -2.19
CA THR A 379 16.74 23.90 -2.07
C THR A 379 15.52 23.15 -1.52
N ARG A 380 15.58 21.82 -1.45
CA ARG A 380 14.51 20.94 -0.96
C ARG A 380 15.14 19.70 -0.33
N VAL A 381 14.74 19.39 0.90
CA VAL A 381 15.20 18.22 1.65
C VAL A 381 13.99 17.54 2.29
N PRO A 382 13.56 16.36 1.81
CA PRO A 382 12.43 15.64 2.37
C PRO A 382 12.61 15.25 3.84
N GLU A 383 11.54 15.33 4.63
CA GLU A 383 11.50 14.92 6.04
C GLU A 383 10.40 13.88 6.29
N HIS A 384 10.39 13.29 7.49
CA HIS A 384 9.27 12.48 7.96
C HIS A 384 7.95 13.26 7.88
N HIS A 385 6.86 12.60 7.48
CA HIS A 385 5.56 13.26 7.50
C HIS A 385 5.13 13.59 8.95
N PRO A 386 4.29 14.62 9.20
CA PRO A 386 3.83 15.60 8.24
C PRO A 386 4.96 16.55 7.82
N TRP A 387 5.32 16.53 6.54
CA TRP A 387 6.33 17.40 5.97
C TRP A 387 5.63 18.48 5.15
N LYS A 388 5.80 19.75 5.52
CA LYS A 388 5.08 20.86 4.88
C LYS A 388 5.55 21.15 3.45
N GLY A 389 6.71 20.60 3.06
CA GLY A 389 7.16 20.66 1.68
C GLY A 389 6.44 19.67 0.76
N ALA A 390 5.68 18.71 1.30
CA ALA A 390 4.89 17.79 0.49
C ALA A 390 3.72 18.52 -0.19
N THR A 391 3.53 18.30 -1.49
CA THR A 391 2.42 18.88 -2.26
C THR A 391 1.17 17.99 -2.24
N GLY A 392 0.01 18.51 -2.61
CA GLY A 392 -1.19 17.66 -2.75
C GLY A 392 -1.75 17.09 -1.44
N VAL A 393 -1.39 17.66 -0.29
CA VAL A 393 -2.00 17.30 1.00
C VAL A 393 -3.47 17.76 1.00
N GLN A 394 -4.37 16.85 1.33
CA GLN A 394 -5.78 17.15 1.52
C GLN A 394 -6.13 17.02 3.00
N GLU A 395 -6.63 18.08 3.62
CA GLU A 395 -6.96 18.13 5.07
C GLU A 395 -8.46 17.99 5.36
N LYS A 396 -9.30 17.88 4.32
CA LYS A 396 -10.76 17.74 4.45
C LYS A 396 -11.31 16.78 3.42
N PHE A 397 -12.26 15.95 3.81
CA PHE A 397 -12.96 15.06 2.90
C PHE A 397 -14.45 14.96 3.24
N ASN A 398 -15.30 14.85 2.23
CA ASN A 398 -16.73 14.64 2.41
C ASN A 398 -16.99 13.14 2.67
N VAL A 399 -17.35 12.80 3.90
CA VAL A 399 -17.71 11.41 4.23
C VAL A 399 -19.07 11.03 3.65
N ALA A 400 -19.20 9.74 3.34
CA ALA A 400 -20.48 9.20 2.94
C ALA A 400 -21.48 9.20 4.09
N LYS A 401 -22.70 9.65 3.79
CA LYS A 401 -23.84 9.56 4.70
C LYS A 401 -24.50 8.20 4.53
N GLY A 402 -24.86 7.58 5.65
CA GLY A 402 -25.68 6.39 5.68
C GLY A 402 -27.04 6.69 5.04
N ASN A 403 -27.53 5.74 4.26
CA ASN A 403 -28.92 5.78 3.81
C ASN A 403 -29.83 5.53 5.01
N THR A 404 -30.56 6.56 5.45
CA THR A 404 -31.75 6.40 6.28
C THR A 404 -32.90 5.96 5.37
N ASN A 405 -33.14 4.65 5.28
CA ASN A 405 -34.43 4.12 4.85
C ASN A 405 -34.90 3.09 5.86
#